data_AF-M8DEB2-F1
#
_entry.id   AF-M8DEB2-F1
#
_cell.length_a   1.000
_cell.length_b   1.000
_cell.length_c   1.000
_cell.angle_alpha   90.00
_cell.angle_beta   90.00
_cell.angle_gamma   90.00
#
_symmetry.space_group_name_H-M   'P 1'
#
loop_
_entity.id
_entity.type
_entity.pdbx_description
1 polymer ?
#
loop_
_entity_poly.entity_id
_entity_poly.type
_entity_poly.pdbx_seq_one_letter_code
_entity_poly.pdbx_strand_id
1 'polypeptide(L)'
;MVSGVKRHVGLTLVLTGLFHTVLGLIGFMNHLQPMVAEGLWDTVGSGQWERATAFWYLMLGFVLILLGYTVDWLMKKKGIAPPVSLGWMLFAICLIGIIVMPTSGFWLGLPQAWLLTRK
;
A
#
# COMPACT_ATOMS: atom_id res chain seq x y z
N MET A 1 8.59 24.85 5.41
CA MET A 1 7.87 24.05 4.38
C MET A 1 8.76 22.90 3.93
N VAL A 2 8.22 21.69 3.84
CA VAL A 2 8.97 20.54 3.27
C VAL A 2 9.19 20.78 1.77
N SER A 3 10.44 20.76 1.33
CA SER A 3 10.89 21.04 -0.03
C SER A 3 11.66 19.86 -0.65
N GLY A 4 11.90 19.91 -1.96
CA GLY A 4 12.63 18.86 -2.70
C GLY A 4 11.86 17.55 -2.87
N VAL A 5 12.58 16.48 -3.21
CA VAL A 5 12.01 15.16 -3.56
C VAL A 5 11.15 14.57 -2.44
N LYS A 6 11.50 14.83 -1.16
CA LYS A 6 10.75 14.37 0.01
C LYS A 6 9.29 14.85 0.00
N ARG A 7 9.01 16.04 -0.55
CA ARG A 7 7.66 16.60 -0.67
C ARG A 7 6.72 15.74 -1.52
N HIS A 8 7.27 14.89 -2.39
CA HIS A 8 6.50 14.06 -3.32
C HIS A 8 6.32 12.61 -2.86
N VAL A 9 6.84 12.25 -1.67
CA VAL A 9 6.71 10.89 -1.12
C VAL A 9 5.25 10.45 -0.95
N GLY A 10 4.37 11.37 -0.55
CA GLY A 10 2.95 11.03 -0.42
C GLY A 10 2.35 10.59 -1.75
N LEU A 11 2.60 11.35 -2.82
CA LEU A 11 2.21 10.98 -4.18
C LEU A 11 2.83 9.64 -4.63
N THR A 12 4.12 9.38 -4.36
CA THR A 12 4.73 8.12 -4.78
C THR A 12 4.13 6.92 -4.05
N LEU A 13 3.76 7.05 -2.76
CA LEU A 13 3.00 6.04 -2.03
C LEU A 13 1.61 5.81 -2.63
N VAL A 14 0.90 6.88 -3.01
CA VAL A 14 -0.39 6.76 -3.73
C VAL A 14 -0.22 5.98 -5.03
N LEU A 15 0.79 6.30 -5.83
CA LEU A 15 1.06 5.62 -7.09
C LEU A 15 1.40 4.14 -6.87
N THR A 16 2.19 3.80 -5.85
CA THR A 16 2.47 2.41 -5.47
C THR A 16 1.19 1.67 -5.08
N GLY A 17 0.33 2.29 -4.25
CA GLY A 17 -0.94 1.69 -3.86
C GLY A 17 -1.91 1.51 -5.03
N LEU A 18 -1.98 2.47 -5.95
CA LEU A 18 -2.77 2.36 -7.18
C LEU A 18 -2.27 1.21 -8.06
N PHE A 19 -0.95 1.14 -8.29
CA PHE A 19 -0.34 0.07 -9.06
C PHE A 19 -0.62 -1.31 -8.44
N HIS A 20 -0.43 -1.44 -7.12
CA HIS A 20 -0.75 -2.66 -6.38
C HIS A 20 -2.23 -3.04 -6.54
N THR A 21 -3.14 -2.08 -6.36
CA THR A 21 -4.59 -2.32 -6.47
C THR A 21 -4.97 -2.80 -7.87
N VAL A 22 -4.45 -2.15 -8.92
CA VAL A 22 -4.72 -2.54 -10.32
C VAL A 22 -4.20 -3.95 -10.60
N LEU A 23 -2.99 -4.27 -10.16
CA LEU A 23 -2.46 -5.63 -10.30
C LEU A 23 -3.32 -6.67 -9.56
N GLY A 24 -3.83 -6.33 -8.37
CA GLY A 24 -4.72 -7.19 -7.61
C GLY A 24 -6.05 -7.43 -8.32
N LEU A 25 -6.65 -6.37 -8.87
CA LEU A 25 -7.90 -6.48 -9.62
C LEU A 25 -7.74 -7.39 -10.84
N ILE A 26 -6.65 -7.26 -11.57
CA ILE A 26 -6.36 -8.11 -12.74
C ILE A 26 -6.04 -9.55 -12.30
N GLY A 27 -5.13 -9.72 -11.34
CA GLY A 27 -4.63 -11.02 -10.91
C GLY A 27 -5.68 -11.89 -10.20
N PHE A 28 -6.61 -11.27 -9.47
CA PHE A 28 -7.65 -11.98 -8.70
C PHE A 28 -9.04 -11.86 -9.32
N MET A 29 -9.18 -11.39 -10.56
CA MET A 29 -10.49 -11.16 -11.21
C MET A 29 -11.43 -12.38 -11.10
N ASN A 30 -10.91 -13.59 -11.33
CA ASN A 30 -11.67 -14.84 -11.26
C ASN A 30 -12.20 -15.16 -9.86
N HIS A 31 -11.58 -14.63 -8.81
CA HIS A 31 -12.03 -14.79 -7.42
C HIS A 31 -12.95 -13.65 -6.98
N LEU A 32 -12.72 -12.44 -7.49
CA LEU A 32 -13.49 -11.23 -7.17
C LEU A 32 -14.87 -11.21 -7.84
N GLN A 33 -14.97 -11.66 -9.09
CA GLN A 33 -16.24 -11.67 -9.83
C GLN A 33 -17.34 -12.49 -9.10
N PRO A 34 -17.07 -13.74 -8.66
CA PRO A 34 -18.04 -14.50 -7.87
C PRO A 34 -18.44 -13.80 -6.56
N MET A 35 -17.49 -13.18 -5.85
CA MET A 35 -17.80 -12.44 -4.61
C MET A 35 -18.80 -11.31 -4.86
N VAL A 36 -18.64 -10.58 -5.97
CA VAL A 36 -19.58 -9.52 -6.35
C VAL A 36 -20.94 -10.11 -6.73
N ALA A 37 -20.98 -11.20 -7.51
CA ALA A 37 -22.21 -11.86 -7.92
C ALA A 37 -23.00 -12.45 -6.74
N GLU A 38 -22.30 -12.87 -5.68
CA GLU A 38 -22.85 -13.41 -4.44
C GLU A 38 -23.28 -12.30 -3.44
N GLY A 39 -23.08 -11.01 -3.77
CA GLY A 39 -23.55 -9.87 -2.97
C GLY A 39 -22.59 -9.39 -1.89
N LEU A 40 -21.31 -9.79 -1.96
CA LEU A 40 -20.17 -9.40 -1.09
C LEU A 40 -20.29 -9.77 0.40
N TRP A 41 -21.50 -9.93 0.95
CA TRP A 41 -21.72 -10.33 2.32
C TRP A 41 -21.30 -11.78 2.58
N ASP A 42 -20.38 -11.98 3.53
CA ASP A 42 -19.87 -13.31 3.92
C ASP A 42 -19.34 -14.16 2.74
N THR A 43 -18.81 -13.51 1.70
CA THR A 43 -18.33 -14.18 0.48
C THR A 43 -16.89 -14.73 0.61
N VAL A 44 -16.21 -14.39 1.71
CA VAL A 44 -14.91 -14.94 2.12
C VAL A 44 -15.15 -15.99 3.22
N GLY A 45 -15.92 -17.02 2.88
CA GLY A 45 -16.28 -18.08 3.82
C GLY A 45 -15.11 -18.99 4.21
N SER A 46 -15.34 -19.86 5.19
CA SER A 46 -14.36 -20.85 5.66
C SER A 46 -13.84 -21.72 4.50
N GLY A 47 -12.52 -21.84 4.38
CA GLY A 47 -11.85 -22.62 3.33
C GLY A 47 -11.62 -21.87 2.01
N GLN A 48 -12.10 -20.63 1.86
CA GLN A 48 -11.92 -19.83 0.64
C GLN A 48 -10.64 -18.97 0.69
N TRP A 49 -9.49 -19.61 0.85
CA TRP A 49 -8.19 -18.93 1.03
C TRP A 49 -7.83 -17.98 -0.11
N GLU A 50 -8.13 -18.33 -1.36
CA GLU A 50 -7.84 -17.47 -2.52
C GLU A 50 -8.66 -16.18 -2.52
N ARG A 51 -9.93 -16.24 -2.10
CA ARG A 51 -10.77 -15.05 -1.93
C ARG A 51 -10.28 -14.19 -0.77
N ALA A 52 -9.84 -14.82 0.31
CA ALA A 52 -9.24 -14.10 1.43
C ALA A 52 -7.95 -13.38 1.02
N THR A 53 -7.08 -14.06 0.26
CA THR A 53 -5.86 -13.48 -0.30
C THR A 53 -6.17 -12.32 -1.22
N ALA A 54 -7.11 -12.49 -2.16
CA ALA A 54 -7.55 -11.44 -3.06
C ALA A 54 -8.05 -10.19 -2.32
N PHE A 55 -8.89 -10.40 -1.30
CA PHE A 55 -9.42 -9.32 -0.46
C PHE A 55 -8.31 -8.57 0.26
N TRP A 56 -7.44 -9.28 0.99
CA TRP A 56 -6.36 -8.65 1.76
C TRP A 56 -5.33 -7.96 0.87
N TYR A 57 -5.03 -8.53 -0.29
CA TYR A 57 -4.17 -7.90 -1.29
C TYR A 57 -4.75 -6.55 -1.75
N LEU A 58 -6.04 -6.50 -2.11
CA LEU A 58 -6.68 -5.24 -2.50
C LEU A 58 -6.75 -4.24 -1.35
N MET A 59 -7.10 -4.69 -0.14
CA MET A 59 -7.18 -3.82 1.03
C MET A 59 -5.83 -3.19 1.37
N LEU A 60 -4.73 -3.94 1.23
CA LEU A 60 -3.39 -3.39 1.40
C LEU A 60 -3.12 -2.26 0.38
N GLY A 61 -3.53 -2.45 -0.88
CA GLY A 61 -3.45 -1.41 -1.91
C GLY A 61 -4.20 -0.12 -1.52
N PHE A 62 -5.44 -0.24 -1.05
CA PHE A 62 -6.23 0.91 -0.60
C PHE A 62 -5.64 1.59 0.65
N VAL A 63 -5.11 0.82 1.60
CA VAL A 63 -4.41 1.37 2.77
C VAL A 63 -3.16 2.15 2.36
N LEU A 64 -2.40 1.68 1.37
CA LEU A 64 -1.26 2.42 0.83
C LEU A 64 -1.67 3.72 0.15
N ILE A 65 -2.78 3.72 -0.60
CA ILE A 65 -3.35 4.93 -1.21
C ILE A 65 -3.75 5.94 -0.12
N LEU A 66 -4.47 5.48 0.90
CA LEU A 66 -4.90 6.30 2.02
C LEU A 66 -3.70 6.91 2.74
N LEU A 67 -2.70 6.09 3.08
CA LEU A 67 -1.47 6.55 3.74
C LEU A 67 -0.73 7.58 2.88
N GLY A 68 -0.57 7.30 1.59
CA GLY A 68 0.08 8.21 0.66
C GLY A 68 -0.64 9.56 0.57
N TYR A 69 -1.97 9.53 0.49
CA TYR A 69 -2.80 10.74 0.49
C TYR A 69 -2.64 11.54 1.78
N THR A 70 -2.69 10.88 2.94
CA THR A 70 -2.49 11.53 4.24
C THR A 70 -1.11 12.19 4.33
N VAL A 71 -0.05 11.49 3.91
CA VAL A 71 1.31 12.03 3.87
C VAL A 71 1.42 13.24 2.92
N ASP A 72 0.82 13.13 1.73
CA ASP A 72 0.84 14.21 0.74
C ASP A 72 0.13 15.46 1.26
N TRP A 73 -1.04 15.27 1.87
CA TRP A 73 -1.81 16.34 2.49
C TRP A 73 -1.06 17.01 3.63
N LEU A 74 -0.45 16.24 4.54
CA LEU A 74 0.37 16.77 5.63
C LEU A 74 1.52 17.65 5.09
N MET A 75 2.28 17.14 4.13
CA MET A 75 3.45 17.86 3.61
C MET A 75 3.07 19.06 2.74
N LYS A 76 2.07 18.93 1.86
CA LYS A 76 1.75 19.97 0.88
C LYS A 76 0.74 21.00 1.37
N LYS A 77 -0.27 20.58 2.15
CA LYS A 77 -1.33 21.47 2.65
C LYS A 77 -1.05 21.99 4.05
N LYS A 78 -0.45 21.18 4.93
CA LYS A 78 -0.11 21.61 6.29
C LYS A 78 1.35 22.03 6.47
N GLY A 79 2.22 21.69 5.53
CA GLY A 79 3.65 21.98 5.64
C GLY A 79 4.36 21.18 6.74
N ILE A 80 3.71 20.12 7.24
CA ILE A 80 4.18 19.26 8.34
C ILE A 80 4.82 18.02 7.74
N ALA A 81 6.04 17.71 8.17
CA ALA A 81 6.66 16.42 7.85
C ALA A 81 6.07 15.33 8.76
N PRO A 82 5.74 14.13 8.22
CA PRO A 82 5.42 12.97 9.05
C PRO A 82 6.58 12.62 9.99
N PRO A 83 6.30 11.95 11.12
CA PRO A 83 7.35 11.52 12.02
C PRO A 83 8.29 10.52 11.33
N VAL A 84 9.59 10.61 11.63
CA VAL A 84 10.64 9.71 11.08
C VAL A 84 10.35 8.23 11.40
N SER A 85 9.63 7.96 12.50
CA SER A 85 9.17 6.60 12.85
C SER A 85 8.31 5.97 11.75
N LEU A 86 7.50 6.75 11.03
CA LEU A 86 6.69 6.23 9.92
C LEU A 86 7.57 5.63 8.82
N GLY A 87 8.69 6.30 8.50
CA GLY A 87 9.66 5.80 7.53
C GLY A 87 10.30 4.49 7.97
N TRP A 88 10.70 4.39 9.24
CA TRP A 88 11.29 3.16 9.79
C TRP A 88 10.30 2.00 9.87
N MET A 89 9.04 2.27 10.23
CA MET A 89 7.99 1.25 10.23
C MET A 89 7.73 0.71 8.82
N LEU A 90 7.63 1.60 7.83
CA LEU A 90 7.49 1.19 6.43
C LEU A 90 8.71 0.39 5.95
N PHE A 91 9.91 0.81 6.33
CA PHE A 91 11.16 0.10 6.01
C PHE A 91 11.16 -1.32 6.58
N ALA A 92 10.77 -1.49 7.85
CA ALA A 92 10.69 -2.80 8.49
C ALA A 92 9.68 -3.73 7.80
N ILE A 93 8.48 -3.22 7.46
CA ILE A 93 7.46 -3.98 6.72
C ILE A 93 8.01 -4.43 5.36
N CYS A 94 8.64 -3.51 4.61
CA CYS A 94 9.24 -3.83 3.32
C CYS A 94 10.35 -4.87 3.45
N LEU A 95 11.23 -4.76 4.43
CA LEU A 95 12.30 -5.73 4.65
C LEU A 95 11.76 -7.13 4.97
N ILE A 96 10.81 -7.23 5.91
CA ILE A 96 10.17 -8.52 6.23
C ILE A 96 9.53 -9.10 4.98
N GLY A 97 8.80 -8.27 4.22
CA GLY A 97 8.16 -8.67 2.98
C GLY A 97 9.13 -9.16 1.90
N ILE A 98 10.28 -8.52 1.73
CA ILE A 98 11.32 -8.94 0.79
C ILE A 98 11.95 -10.27 1.22
N ILE A 99 12.21 -10.44 2.52
CA ILE A 99 12.83 -11.66 3.06
C ILE A 99 11.87 -12.85 2.94
N VAL A 100 10.60 -12.66 3.31
CA VAL A 100 9.59 -13.73 3.31
C VAL A 100 9.05 -14.01 1.90
N MET A 101 8.90 -12.97 1.07
CA MET A 101 8.26 -13.07 -0.24
C MET A 101 8.94 -12.13 -1.27
N PRO A 102 10.15 -12.47 -1.76
CA PRO A 102 10.94 -11.58 -2.61
C PRO A 102 10.27 -11.19 -3.94
N THR A 103 9.36 -12.01 -4.46
CA THR A 103 8.64 -11.77 -5.73
C THR A 103 7.45 -10.80 -5.61
N SER A 104 7.07 -10.40 -4.39
CA SER A 104 5.84 -9.64 -4.07
C SER A 104 5.78 -8.16 -4.48
N GLY A 105 6.93 -7.53 -4.74
CA GLY A 105 7.00 -6.08 -4.98
C GLY A 105 7.25 -5.21 -3.75
N PHE A 106 7.46 -5.76 -2.53
CA PHE A 106 7.77 -4.96 -1.33
C PHE A 106 8.99 -4.04 -1.48
N TRP A 107 9.93 -4.39 -2.37
CA TRP A 107 11.08 -3.57 -2.74
C TRP A 107 10.69 -2.20 -3.33
N LEU A 108 9.50 -2.07 -3.92
CA LEU A 108 8.98 -0.79 -4.41
C LEU A 108 8.73 0.22 -3.30
N GLY A 109 8.59 -0.20 -2.04
CA GLY A 109 8.35 0.67 -0.88
C GLY A 109 9.62 1.20 -0.20
N LEU A 110 10.80 0.62 -0.51
CA LEU A 110 12.07 1.01 0.11
C LEU A 110 12.48 2.46 -0.19
N PRO A 111 12.37 2.98 -1.43
CA PRO A 111 12.73 4.37 -1.72
C PRO A 111 11.87 5.38 -0.94
N GLN A 112 10.57 5.13 -0.80
CA GLN A 112 9.63 5.98 -0.05
C GLN A 112 9.96 5.91 1.44
N ALA A 113 10.21 4.72 1.97
CA ALA A 113 10.62 4.53 3.37
C ALA A 113 11.91 5.31 3.68
N TRP A 114 12.93 5.17 2.83
CA TRP A 114 14.19 5.91 2.98
C TRP A 114 14.00 7.42 2.91
N LEU A 115 13.20 7.94 1.98
CA LEU A 115 12.92 9.38 1.92
C LEU A 115 12.18 9.90 3.16
N LEU A 116 11.34 9.08 3.80
CA LEU A 116 10.67 9.43 5.06
C LEU A 116 11.61 9.43 6.27
N THR A 117 12.69 8.64 6.26
CA THR A 117 13.64 8.61 7.38
C THR A 117 14.65 9.75 7.37
N ARG A 118 14.85 10.40 6.22
CA ARG A 118 15.71 11.58 6.10
C ARG A 118 15.11 12.75 6.87
N LYS A 119 15.93 13.51 7.61
CA LYS A 119 15.51 14.76 8.25
C LYS A 119 15.37 15.86 7.20
#